data_AF-A0A347SU14-F1
#
_entry.id   AF-A0A347SU14-F1
#
_cell.length_a   1.000
_cell.length_b   1.000
_cell.length_c   1.000
_cell.angle_alpha   90.00
_cell.angle_beta   90.00
_cell.angle_gamma   90.00
#
_symmetry.space_group_name_H-M   'P 1'
#
loop_
_entity.id
_entity.type
_entity.pdbx_description
1 polymer ?
#
loop_
_entity_poly.entity_id
_entity_poly.type
_entity_poly.pdbx_seq_one_letter_code
_entity_poly.pdbx_strand_id
1 'polypeptide(L)'
;MSTTTYSEKSVAAFLTFYVRHLRDNDLEIVSQYDFDHHVTELNVFILHDRNFRMKDIIPVLMKQHYEIINHLLEDLVTNAHLDMEQLDTPQAWENWYRAQKAQINDPER
;
A
#
# COMPACT_ATOMS: atom_id res chain seq x y z
N MET A 1 -13.08 -16.01 -11.23
CA MET A 1 -11.72 -15.62 -11.66
C MET A 1 -11.60 -14.14 -11.34
N SER A 2 -11.00 -13.81 -10.20
CA SER A 2 -10.80 -12.41 -9.81
C SER A 2 -9.74 -11.83 -10.76
N THR A 3 -10.14 -10.91 -11.63
CA THR A 3 -9.28 -10.29 -12.64
C THR A 3 -8.16 -9.52 -11.96
N THR A 4 -6.93 -9.75 -12.39
CA THR A 4 -5.78 -8.96 -11.94
C THR A 4 -5.80 -7.60 -12.61
N THR A 5 -6.31 -6.60 -11.89
CA THR A 5 -6.38 -5.20 -12.36
C THR A 5 -4.98 -4.59 -12.48
N TYR A 6 -3.99 -5.07 -11.71
CA TYR A 6 -2.63 -4.52 -11.65
C TYR A 6 -1.56 -5.59 -11.87
N SER A 7 -0.39 -5.16 -12.36
CA SER A 7 0.74 -6.07 -12.59
C SER A 7 1.30 -6.62 -11.26
N GLU A 8 1.80 -7.86 -11.28
CA GLU A 8 2.45 -8.48 -10.11
C GLU A 8 3.59 -7.60 -9.56
N LYS A 9 4.33 -6.95 -10.47
CA LYS A 9 5.42 -6.03 -10.13
C LYS A 9 4.92 -4.80 -9.35
N SER A 10 3.86 -4.14 -9.83
CA SER A 10 3.30 -2.95 -9.16
C SER A 10 2.72 -3.30 -7.79
N VAL A 11 2.04 -4.45 -7.68
CA VAL A 11 1.51 -4.94 -6.40
C VAL A 11 2.65 -5.25 -5.43
N ALA A 12 3.70 -5.94 -5.87
CA ALA A 12 4.86 -6.24 -5.03
C ALA A 12 5.60 -4.96 -4.59
N ALA A 13 5.69 -3.96 -5.46
CA ALA A 13 6.26 -2.65 -5.14
C ALA A 13 5.47 -1.94 -4.04
N PHE A 14 4.14 -1.90 -4.18
CA PHE A 14 3.24 -1.34 -3.18
C PHE A 14 3.38 -2.05 -1.83
N LEU A 15 3.30 -3.38 -1.80
CA LEU A 15 3.39 -4.14 -0.55
C LEU A 15 4.74 -3.98 0.14
N THR A 16 5.82 -3.87 -0.64
CA THR A 16 7.16 -3.62 -0.08
C THR A 16 7.22 -2.25 0.60
N PHE A 17 6.64 -1.23 -0.02
CA PHE A 17 6.48 0.10 0.56
C PHE A 17 5.60 0.03 1.84
N TYR A 18 4.41 -0.56 1.73
CA TYR A 18 3.42 -0.63 2.80
C TYR A 18 3.97 -1.30 4.06
N VAL A 19 4.61 -2.48 3.92
CA VAL A 19 5.16 -3.22 5.07
C VAL A 19 6.30 -2.47 5.76
N ARG A 20 7.08 -1.66 5.02
CA ARG A 20 8.11 -0.80 5.61
C ARG A 20 7.48 0.29 6.46
N HIS A 21 6.52 1.02 5.90
CA HIS A 21 5.81 2.09 6.59
C HIS A 21 4.98 1.60 7.77
N LEU A 22 4.40 0.40 7.70
CA LEU A 22 3.73 -0.24 8.83
C LEU A 22 4.68 -0.44 10.02
N ARG A 23 5.93 -0.85 9.78
CA ARG A 23 6.93 -1.05 10.85
C ARG A 23 7.31 0.25 11.55
N ASP A 24 7.29 1.35 10.81
CA ASP A 24 7.58 2.68 11.30
C ASP A 24 6.33 3.41 11.81
N ASN A 25 5.16 2.75 11.78
CA ASN A 25 3.85 3.32 12.10
C ASN A 25 3.53 4.61 11.30
N ASP A 26 3.97 4.68 10.04
CA ASP A 26 3.84 5.83 9.14
C ASP A 26 2.97 5.47 7.93
N LEU A 27 1.70 5.12 8.17
CA LEU A 27 0.71 4.85 7.10
C LEU A 27 -0.37 5.92 7.00
N GLU A 28 -0.14 7.09 7.59
CA GLU A 28 -1.15 8.16 7.71
C GLU A 28 -1.73 8.56 6.34
N ILE A 29 -0.88 8.80 5.34
CA ILE A 29 -1.36 9.19 4.00
C ILE A 29 -2.16 8.06 3.35
N VAL A 30 -1.72 6.81 3.49
CA VAL A 30 -2.43 5.67 2.89
C VAL A 30 -3.81 5.52 3.51
N SER A 31 -3.90 5.64 4.83
CA SER A 31 -5.17 5.57 5.58
C SER A 31 -6.16 6.69 5.22
N GLN A 32 -5.71 7.83 4.69
CA GLN A 32 -6.61 8.92 4.27
C GLN A 32 -7.43 8.58 3.02
N TYR A 33 -6.93 7.64 2.21
CA TYR A 33 -7.59 7.23 0.97
C TYR A 33 -8.36 5.91 1.10
N ASP A 34 -8.24 5.22 2.24
CA ASP A 34 -8.91 3.97 2.56
C ASP A 34 -10.24 4.24 3.28
N PHE A 35 -11.34 4.25 2.53
CA PHE A 35 -12.67 4.52 3.09
C PHE A 35 -13.33 3.29 3.72
N ASP A 36 -12.91 2.09 3.33
CA ASP A 36 -13.53 0.82 3.69
C ASP A 36 -12.71 0.02 4.73
N HIS A 37 -11.70 0.66 5.34
CA HIS A 37 -10.87 0.12 6.42
C HIS A 37 -9.97 -1.06 6.01
N HIS A 38 -9.65 -1.19 4.72
CA HIS A 38 -8.75 -2.20 4.17
C HIS A 38 -7.33 -2.15 4.78
N VAL A 39 -6.85 -0.97 5.17
CA VAL A 39 -5.58 -0.76 5.88
C VAL A 39 -5.61 -1.44 7.24
N THR A 40 -6.71 -1.31 7.98
CA THR A 40 -6.83 -1.93 9.32
C THR A 40 -6.81 -3.45 9.18
N GLU A 41 -7.55 -3.99 8.22
CA GLU A 41 -7.60 -5.42 7.97
C GLU A 41 -6.23 -5.99 7.56
N LEU A 42 -5.56 -5.33 6.61
CA LEU A 42 -4.22 -5.72 6.16
C LEU A 42 -3.17 -5.63 7.27
N ASN A 43 -3.25 -4.60 8.12
CA ASN A 43 -2.40 -4.46 9.31
C ASN A 43 -2.58 -5.62 10.28
N VAL A 44 -3.83 -6.03 10.56
CA VAL A 44 -4.10 -7.18 11.43
C VAL A 44 -3.43 -8.43 10.89
N PHE A 45 -3.51 -8.70 9.58
CA PHE A 45 -2.86 -9.88 9.01
C PHE A 45 -1.34 -9.83 9.13
N ILE A 46 -0.72 -8.69 8.79
CA ILE A 46 0.74 -8.54 8.84
C ILE A 46 1.25 -8.65 10.29
N LEU A 47 0.54 -8.06 11.26
CA LEU A 47 0.95 -8.01 12.66
C LEU A 47 0.62 -9.28 13.44
N HIS A 48 -0.43 -10.01 13.05
CA HIS A 48 -0.78 -11.29 13.66
C HIS A 48 0.33 -12.32 13.45
N ASP A 49 1.00 -12.28 12.30
CA ASP A 49 2.05 -13.22 11.94
C ASP A 49 3.46 -12.71 12.31
N ARG A 50 3.74 -12.68 13.62
CA ARG A 50 4.91 -12.02 14.25
C ARG A 50 6.30 -12.53 13.82
N ASN A 51 6.40 -13.57 12.99
CA ASN A 51 7.66 -14.25 12.68
C ASN A 51 8.23 -14.00 11.27
N PHE A 52 7.62 -13.16 10.43
CA PHE A 52 8.01 -13.07 9.02
C PHE A 52 9.05 -11.98 8.71
N ARG A 53 10.14 -12.40 8.03
CA ARG A 53 11.10 -11.49 7.39
C ARG A 53 10.44 -10.87 6.14
N MET A 54 10.73 -9.60 5.81
CA MET A 54 10.09 -8.89 4.69
C MET A 54 10.12 -9.65 3.35
N LYS A 55 11.20 -10.39 3.08
CA LYS A 55 11.33 -11.18 1.84
C LYS A 55 10.32 -12.34 1.74
N ASP A 56 9.79 -12.79 2.87
CA ASP A 56 8.94 -13.97 2.95
C ASP A 56 7.44 -13.59 3.04
N ILE A 57 7.12 -12.35 3.43
CA ILE A 57 5.73 -11.90 3.63
C ILE A 57 5.04 -11.45 2.32
N ILE A 58 5.76 -10.82 1.39
CA ILE A 58 5.17 -10.29 0.15
C ILE A 58 4.52 -11.41 -0.68
N PRO A 59 5.17 -12.56 -0.94
CA PRO A 59 4.54 -13.64 -1.69
C PRO A 59 3.32 -14.24 -0.98
N VAL A 60 3.33 -14.26 0.37
CA VAL A 60 2.19 -14.74 1.17
C VAL A 60 1.00 -13.81 1.04
N LEU A 61 1.22 -12.50 1.22
CA LEU A 61 0.18 -11.48 1.06
C LEU A 61 -0.44 -11.52 -0.34
N MET A 62 0.39 -11.60 -1.38
CA MET A 62 -0.09 -11.68 -2.77
C MET A 62 -0.87 -12.95 -3.07
N LYS A 63 -0.62 -14.05 -2.35
CA LYS A 63 -1.32 -15.32 -2.55
C LYS A 63 -2.59 -15.45 -1.73
N GLN A 64 -2.57 -14.96 -0.48
CA GLN A 64 -3.62 -15.23 0.51
C GLN A 64 -4.54 -14.04 0.77
N HIS A 65 -4.06 -12.81 0.57
CA HIS A 65 -4.77 -11.57 0.90
C HIS A 65 -4.98 -10.67 -0.33
N TYR A 66 -4.93 -11.28 -1.51
CA TYR A 66 -4.98 -10.61 -2.80
C TYR A 66 -6.18 -9.66 -2.98
N GLU A 67 -7.37 -10.07 -2.53
CA GLU A 67 -8.60 -9.28 -2.70
C GLU A 67 -8.53 -7.96 -1.93
N ILE A 68 -8.11 -8.00 -0.67
CA ILE A 68 -7.98 -6.81 0.20
C ILE A 68 -6.91 -5.87 -0.35
N ILE A 69 -5.81 -6.42 -0.86
CA ILE A 69 -4.72 -5.64 -1.47
C ILE A 69 -5.23 -4.92 -2.71
N ASN A 70 -6.04 -5.58 -3.54
CA ASN A 70 -6.63 -4.96 -4.71
C ASN A 70 -7.63 -3.87 -4.35
N HIS A 71 -8.49 -4.09 -3.37
CA HIS A 71 -9.44 -3.07 -2.94
C HIS A 71 -8.73 -1.82 -2.41
N LEU A 72 -7.70 -2.01 -1.57
CA LEU A 72 -6.89 -0.88 -1.10
C LEU A 72 -6.17 -0.15 -2.26
N LEU A 73 -5.66 -0.90 -3.25
CA LEU A 73 -5.06 -0.28 -4.43
C LEU A 73 -6.08 0.47 -5.29
N GLU A 74 -7.29 -0.07 -5.44
CA GLU A 74 -8.39 0.56 -6.19
C GLU A 74 -8.83 1.87 -5.53
N ASP A 75 -8.93 1.88 -4.20
CA ASP A 75 -9.20 3.07 -3.40
C ASP A 75 -8.11 4.12 -3.62
N LEU A 76 -6.84 3.74 -3.50
CA LEU A 76 -5.71 4.65 -3.72
C LEU A 76 -5.68 5.21 -5.15
N VAL A 77 -5.87 4.35 -6.16
CA VAL A 77 -5.85 4.75 -7.57
C VAL A 77 -6.98 5.72 -7.88
N THR A 78 -8.18 5.43 -7.41
CA THR A 78 -9.36 6.25 -7.67
C THR A 78 -9.29 7.58 -6.93
N ASN A 79 -8.96 7.55 -5.64
CA ASN A 79 -9.06 8.73 -4.78
C ASN A 79 -7.83 9.65 -4.91
N ALA A 80 -6.63 9.08 -5.09
CA ALA A 80 -5.41 9.85 -5.29
C ALA A 80 -5.03 10.03 -6.78
N HIS A 81 -5.88 9.56 -7.71
CA HIS A 81 -5.68 9.68 -9.16
C HIS A 81 -4.32 9.14 -9.62
N LEU A 82 -3.97 7.93 -9.16
CA LEU A 82 -2.65 7.33 -9.39
C LEU A 82 -2.57 6.57 -10.70
N ASP A 83 -1.40 6.61 -11.32
CA ASP A 83 -1.03 5.74 -12.43
C ASP A 83 -0.17 4.58 -11.91
N MET A 84 -0.76 3.39 -11.87
CA MET A 84 -0.10 2.17 -11.36
C MET A 84 1.03 1.66 -12.25
N GLU A 85 1.11 2.10 -13.52
CA GLU A 85 2.24 1.79 -14.38
C GLU A 85 3.49 2.58 -13.98
N GLN A 86 3.30 3.76 -13.37
CA GLN A 86 4.40 4.60 -12.86
C GLN A 86 4.82 4.24 -11.43
N LEU A 87 4.00 3.47 -10.72
CA LEU A 87 4.22 3.02 -9.34
C LEU A 87 4.69 1.56 -9.27
N ASP A 88 5.61 1.19 -10.16
CA ASP A 88 6.13 -0.17 -10.32
C ASP A 88 7.38 -0.48 -9.47
N THR A 89 7.83 0.48 -8.65
CA THR A 89 8.94 0.31 -7.71
C THR A 89 8.60 0.88 -6.33
N PRO A 90 9.18 0.34 -5.24
CA PRO A 90 8.98 0.90 -3.91
C PRO A 90 9.38 2.38 -3.82
N GLN A 91 10.43 2.79 -4.54
CA GLN A 91 10.89 4.19 -4.54
C GLN A 91 9.87 5.13 -5.18
N ALA A 92 9.13 4.68 -6.20
CA ALA A 92 8.07 5.49 -6.79
C ALA A 92 6.93 5.74 -5.78
N TRP A 93 6.56 4.72 -5.01
CA TRP A 93 5.63 4.87 -3.88
C TRP A 93 6.15 5.81 -2.79
N GLU A 94 7.43 5.70 -2.41
CA GLU A 94 8.06 6.62 -1.45
C GLU A 94 8.01 8.08 -1.92
N ASN A 95 8.30 8.31 -3.20
CA ASN A 95 8.28 9.65 -3.78
C ASN A 95 6.88 10.25 -3.74
N TRP A 96 5.87 9.46 -4.12
CA TRP A 96 4.46 9.87 -4.03
C TRP A 96 4.07 10.18 -2.58
N TYR A 97 4.37 9.26 -1.64
CA TYR A 97 4.02 9.41 -0.24
C TYR A 97 4.61 10.69 0.37
N ARG A 98 5.90 10.96 0.10
CA ARG A 98 6.57 12.19 0.53
C ARG A 98 5.94 13.45 -0.08
N ALA A 99 5.56 13.41 -1.36
CA ALA A 99 4.91 14.53 -2.03
C ALA A 99 3.52 14.83 -1.42
N GLN A 100 2.76 13.81 -1.03
CA GLN A 100 1.49 14.01 -0.31
C GLN A 100 1.73 14.56 1.09
N LYS A 101 2.66 13.98 1.85
CA LYS A 101 3.01 14.42 3.21
C LYS A 101 3.50 15.87 3.24
N ALA A 102 4.22 16.31 2.22
CA ALA A 102 4.65 17.70 2.07
C ALA A 102 3.47 18.66 1.89
N GLN A 103 2.44 18.28 1.15
CA GLN A 103 1.24 19.10 0.95
C GLN A 103 0.39 19.26 2.22
N ILE A 104 0.41 18.27 3.11
CA ILE A 104 -0.32 18.33 4.39
C ILE A 104 0.40 19.22 5.41
N ASN A 105 1.73 19.22 5.39
CA ASN A 105 2.55 19.99 6.33
C ASN A 105 2.89 21.40 5.82
N ASP A 106 2.30 21.84 4.71
CA ASP A 106 2.46 23.19 4.19
C ASP A 106 1.44 24.13 4.88
N PRO A 107 1.86 25.03 5.79
CA PRO A 107 0.96 25.92 6.51
C PRO A 107 0.36 27.04 5.64
N GLU A 108 0.71 27.14 4.36
CA GLU A 108 0.20 28.18 3.45
C GLU A 108 -1.08 27.79 2.68
N ARG A 109 -1.78 26.73 3.09
CA ARG A 109 -3.09 26.34 2.55
C ARG A 109 -4.26 26.61 3.49
#